data_AF-A0A6V8Q6C2-F1
#
_entry.id   AF-A0A6V8Q6C2-F1
#
_cell.length_a   1.000
_cell.length_b   1.000
_cell.length_c   1.000
_cell.angle_alpha   90.00
_cell.angle_beta   90.00
_cell.angle_gamma   90.00
#
_symmetry.space_group_name_H-M   'P 1'
#
loop_
_entity.id
_entity.type
_entity.pdbx_description
1 polymer ?
#
loop_
_entity_poly.entity_id
_entity_poly.type
_entity_poly.pdbx_seq_one_letter_code
_entity_poly.pdbx_strand_id
1 'polypeptide(L)' 'MDFEAVIGLETHIELSTVTKMFCGCSTVFGHPPNTQVCPVCLALHGFRHLLNSKAVG' A
#
# COMPACT_ATOMS: atom_id res chain seq x y z
N MET A 1 -13.20 -22.02 37.81
CA MET A 1 -12.99 -20.71 37.17
C MET A 1 -13.21 -20.95 35.70
N ASP A 2 -14.37 -20.60 35.19
CA ASP A 2 -14.73 -20.86 33.80
C ASP A 2 -14.61 -19.54 33.05
N PHE A 3 -13.39 -19.25 32.59
CA PHE A 3 -13.12 -18.10 31.72
C PHE A 3 -12.84 -18.61 30.30
N GLU A 4 -13.32 -17.87 29.31
CA GLU A 4 -13.07 -18.13 27.89
C GLU A 4 -12.16 -17.03 27.34
N ALA A 5 -11.07 -17.44 26.68
CA ALA A 5 -10.18 -16.50 26.02
C ALA A 5 -10.76 -16.15 24.63
N VAL A 6 -11.02 -14.87 24.40
CA VAL A 6 -11.40 -14.34 23.08
C VAL A 6 -10.26 -13.48 22.56
N ILE A 7 -9.65 -13.91 21.46
CA ILE A 7 -8.45 -13.28 20.87
C ILE A 7 -8.77 -12.86 19.43
N GLY A 8 -8.53 -11.59 19.13
CA GLY A 8 -8.58 -11.05 17.76
C GLY A 8 -7.18 -10.74 17.25
N LEU A 9 -6.93 -11.02 15.98
CA LEU A 9 -5.68 -10.70 15.29
C LEU A 9 -5.98 -9.83 14.08
N GLU A 10 -5.17 -8.79 13.89
CA GLU A 10 -5.11 -7.99 12.67
C GLU A 10 -3.73 -8.17 12.06
N THR A 11 -3.66 -8.50 10.77
CA THR A 11 -2.41 -8.72 10.06
C THR A 11 -2.38 -7.90 8.78
N HIS A 12 -1.22 -7.33 8.47
CA HIS A 12 -0.98 -6.57 7.24
C HIS A 12 0.13 -7.28 6.47
N ILE A 13 -0.07 -7.46 5.17
CA ILE A 13 0.90 -8.08 4.26
C ILE A 13 1.15 -7.10 3.12
N GLU A 14 2.42 -6.76 2.90
CA GLU A 14 2.82 -5.96 1.75
C GLU A 14 2.90 -6.84 0.50
N LEU A 15 2.15 -6.50 -0.54
CA LEU A 15 2.16 -7.23 -1.80
C LEU A 15 3.46 -6.94 -2.56
N SER A 16 4.09 -7.98 -3.11
CA SER A 16 5.31 -7.86 -3.92
C SER A 16 5.03 -7.36 -5.35
N THR A 17 4.29 -6.27 -5.49
CA THR A 17 4.06 -5.60 -6.77
C THR A 17 5.24 -4.71 -7.14
N VAL A 18 5.40 -4.38 -8.43
CA VAL A 18 6.43 -3.43 -8.91
C VAL A 18 6.00 -1.96 -8.72
N THR A 19 4.70 -1.71 -8.79
CA THR A 19 4.09 -0.37 -8.65
C THR A 19 3.14 -0.32 -7.45
N LYS A 20 2.92 0.88 -6.91
CA LYS A 20 1.95 1.14 -5.83
C LYS A 20 0.52 0.82 -6.26
N MET A 21 -0.38 0.72 -5.29
CA MET A 21 -1.78 0.28 -5.51
C MET A 21 -2.59 1.21 -6.42
N PHE A 22 -2.34 2.52 -6.34
CA PHE A 22 -3.17 3.55 -6.99
C PHE A 22 -2.40 4.46 -7.97
N CYS A 23 -1.11 4.20 -8.20
CA CYS A 23 -0.28 4.95 -9.13
C CYS A 23 0.91 4.13 -9.63
N GLY A 24 1.61 4.61 -10.67
CA GLY A 24 2.77 3.93 -11.25
C GLY A 24 4.10 4.08 -10.50
N CYS A 25 4.12 4.67 -9.30
CA CYS A 25 5.37 4.78 -8.53
C CYS A 25 5.86 3.41 -8.06
N SER A 26 7.18 3.26 -7.94
CA SER A 26 7.80 2.03 -7.45
C SER A 26 7.53 1.77 -5.97
N THR A 27 7.54 0.48 -5.60
CA THR A 27 7.48 -0.09 -4.24
C THR A 27 8.87 -0.53 -3.74
N VAL A 28 9.95 -0.28 -4.48
CA VAL A 28 11.29 -0.75 -4.12
C VAL A 28 11.77 -0.09 -2.83
N PHE A 29 12.37 -0.89 -1.95
CA PHE A 29 12.91 -0.42 -0.67
C PHE A 29 14.23 0.35 -0.85
N GLY A 30 14.52 1.28 0.07
CA GLY A 30 15.86 1.86 0.25
C GLY A 30 16.18 3.11 -0.57
N HIS A 31 15.22 3.71 -1.28
CA HIS A 31 15.45 4.95 -2.01
C HIS A 31 15.48 6.20 -1.10
N PRO A 32 16.15 7.30 -1.52
CA PRO A 32 16.18 8.53 -0.75
C PRO A 32 14.77 9.11 -0.51
N PRO A 33 14.60 9.95 0.52
CA PRO A 33 13.31 10.55 0.85
C PRO A 33 12.63 11.23 -0.35
N ASN A 34 11.33 10.98 -0.53
CA ASN A 34 10.50 11.62 -1.55
C ASN A 34 10.97 11.45 -3.01
N THR A 35 11.73 10.40 -3.32
CA THR A 35 12.17 10.12 -4.70
C THR A 35 11.23 9.17 -5.47
N GLN A 36 10.46 8.34 -4.75
CA GLN A 36 9.51 7.39 -5.33
C GLN A 36 8.06 7.87 -5.15
N VAL A 37 7.80 9.10 -5.57
CA VAL A 37 6.53 9.78 -5.33
C VAL A 37 5.99 10.39 -6.61
N CYS A 38 4.68 10.62 -6.63
CA CYS A 38 4.00 11.37 -7.67
C CYS A 38 2.81 12.11 -7.04
N PRO A 39 2.16 13.01 -7.80
CA PRO A 39 1.03 13.77 -7.27
C PRO A 39 -0.11 12.91 -6.73
N VAL A 40 -0.32 11.71 -7.26
CA VAL A 40 -1.35 10.78 -6.76
C VAL A 40 -1.03 10.28 -5.35
N CYS A 41 0.18 9.76 -5.11
CA CYS A 41 0.52 9.22 -3.79
C CYS A 41 0.92 10.30 -2.77
N LEU A 42 1.11 11.54 -3.22
CA LEU A 42 1.24 12.72 -2.37
C LEU A 42 -0.10 13.41 -2.10
N ALA A 43 -1.21 12.88 -2.61
CA ALA A 43 -2.55 13.47 -2.49
C ALA A 43 -2.61 14.94 -2.95
N LEU A 44 -1.88 15.28 -4.02
CA LEU A 44 -1.98 16.60 -4.64
C LEU A 44 -3.28 16.70 -5.43
N HIS A 45 -3.84 17.92 -5.46
CA HIS A 45 -5.10 18.20 -6.13
C HIS A 45 -5.02 17.96 -7.65
N GLY A 46 -6.11 17.46 -8.24
CA GLY A 46 -6.26 17.35 -9.70
C GLY A 46 -5.83 16.01 -10.32
N PHE A 47 -5.47 15.00 -9.52
CA PHE A 47 -5.01 13.70 -10.02
C PHE A 47 -6.00 12.57 -9.69
N ARG A 48 -6.02 11.54 -10.54
CA ARG A 48 -6.92 10.38 -10.44
C ARG A 48 -6.14 9.13 -10.00
N HIS A 49 -6.72 8.35 -9.10
CA HIS A 49 -6.24 7.02 -8.72
C HIS A 49 -6.45 6.00 -9.84
N LEU A 50 -5.42 5.18 -10.11
CA LEU A 50 -5.47 4.09 -11.07
C LEU A 50 -5.12 2.78 -10.36
N LEU A 51 -6.05 1.82 -10.36
CA LEU A 51 -5.90 0.55 -9.66
C LEU A 51 -4.82 -0.33 -10.31
N ASN A 52 -3.93 -0.88 -9.49
CA ASN A 52 -2.93 -1.84 -9.94
C ASN A 52 -3.58 -3.21 -10.19
N SER A 53 -3.64 -3.64 -11.45
CA SER A 53 -4.23 -4.93 -11.82
C SER A 53 -3.47 -6.14 -11.24
N LYS A 54 -2.16 -6.01 -10.98
CA LYS A 54 -1.36 -7.07 -10.33
C LYS A 54 -1.59 -7.19 -8.83
N ALA A 55 -2.21 -6.19 -8.20
CA ALA A 55 -2.57 -6.25 -6.79
C ALA A 55 -3.94 -6.91 -6.54
N VAL A 56 -4.75 -7.09 -7.59
CA VAL A 56 -6.16 -7.54 -7.49
C VAL A 56 -6.41 -8.82 -8.30
N GLY A 57 -5.55 -9.15 -9.26
CA GLY A 57 -5.69 -10.32 -10.14
C GLY A 57 -4.90 -11.55 -9.72
#